data_AF-A0A9D4KE73-F1
#
_entry.id   AF-A0A9D4KE73-F1
#
_cell.length_a   1.000
_cell.length_b   1.000
_cell.length_c   1.000
_cell.angle_alpha   90.00
_cell.angle_beta   90.00
_cell.angle_gamma   90.00
#
_symmetry.space_group_name_H-M   'P 1'
#
loop_
_entity.id
_entity.type
_entity.pdbx_description
1 polymer ?
#
loop_
_entity_poly.entity_id
_entity_poly.type
_entity_poly.pdbx_seq_one_letter_code
_entity_poly.pdbx_strand_id
1 'polypeptide(L)'
;MKENLWKTSDKQVTGLKPDAVHWVLTVPAIWDDSAKNFMRLAPEQVRQYTTTTTTTTTTTTTTTTNNNNNTNNTNPSTIYFTILLLLILILQLILLLLVLLLLLLLLLLLQRLLFILLPLLLLQLLLLLVYYYSYYCYYYYYYYCYY
;
A
#
# COMPACT_ATOMS: atom_id res chain seq x y z
N MET A 1 -9.13 19.37 -40.55
CA MET A 1 -9.95 18.63 -39.56
C MET A 1 -11.43 19.03 -39.61
N LYS A 2 -11.77 20.32 -39.57
CA LYS A 2 -13.14 20.86 -39.70
C LYS A 2 -13.89 20.35 -40.96
N GLU A 3 -13.19 20.28 -42.10
CA GLU A 3 -13.80 19.87 -43.39
C GLU A 3 -14.21 18.39 -43.45
N ASN A 4 -13.48 17.50 -42.77
CA ASN A 4 -13.83 16.08 -42.71
C ASN A 4 -15.03 15.80 -41.78
N LEU A 5 -15.25 16.65 -40.78
CA LEU A 5 -16.41 16.56 -39.90
C LEU A 5 -17.70 16.91 -40.65
N TRP A 6 -17.68 17.95 -41.50
CA TRP A 6 -18.84 18.33 -42.30
C TRP A 6 -19.30 17.25 -43.27
N LYS A 7 -18.35 16.62 -43.99
CA LYS A 7 -18.66 15.50 -44.89
C LYS A 7 -19.29 14.29 -44.19
N THR A 8 -19.01 14.11 -42.90
CA THR A 8 -19.53 12.98 -42.11
C THR A 8 -20.91 13.31 -41.53
N SER A 9 -21.14 14.56 -41.11
CA SER A 9 -22.43 15.03 -40.59
C SER A 9 -23.53 15.08 -41.65
N ASP A 10 -23.19 15.51 -42.87
CA ASP A 10 -24.16 15.61 -43.99
C ASP A 10 -24.68 14.22 -44.42
N LYS A 11 -23.91 13.17 -44.14
CA LYS A 11 -24.26 11.76 -44.41
C LYS A 11 -25.13 11.11 -43.33
N GLN A 12 -25.09 11.59 -42.09
CA GLN A 12 -25.77 10.96 -40.95
C GLN A 12 -27.00 11.73 -40.46
N VAL A 13 -27.08 13.04 -40.71
CA VAL A 13 -28.21 13.88 -40.27
C VAL A 13 -28.57 14.86 -41.38
N THR A 14 -29.42 14.43 -42.31
CA THR A 14 -29.94 15.27 -43.38
C THR A 14 -30.85 16.35 -42.80
N GLY A 15 -30.48 17.63 -42.91
CA GLY A 15 -31.37 18.77 -42.59
C GLY A 15 -30.91 19.71 -41.48
N LEU A 16 -29.70 19.57 -40.95
CA LEU A 16 -29.17 20.55 -39.99
C LEU A 16 -28.75 21.84 -40.71
N LYS A 17 -29.48 22.93 -40.47
CA LYS A 17 -29.04 24.27 -40.87
C LYS A 17 -27.71 24.60 -40.17
N PRO A 18 -26.76 25.28 -40.82
CA PRO A 18 -25.46 25.62 -40.24
C PRO A 18 -25.57 26.35 -38.89
N ASP A 19 -26.64 27.11 -38.71
CA ASP A 19 -26.89 27.92 -37.51
C ASP A 19 -27.42 27.11 -36.31
N ALA A 20 -27.74 25.83 -36.49
CA ALA A 20 -28.27 24.95 -35.43
C ALA A 20 -27.17 24.35 -34.54
N VAL A 21 -25.91 24.38 -34.98
CA VAL A 21 -24.78 23.84 -34.22
C VAL A 21 -24.12 24.96 -33.42
N HIS A 22 -24.46 25.05 -32.14
CA HIS A 22 -23.96 26.13 -31.27
C HIS A 22 -22.64 25.82 -30.57
N TRP A 23 -22.34 24.55 -30.34
CA TRP A 23 -21.14 24.13 -29.64
C TRP A 23 -20.77 22.70 -30.03
N VAL A 24 -19.46 22.43 -30.06
CA VAL A 24 -18.89 21.11 -30.27
C VAL A 24 -18.02 20.82 -29.05
N LEU A 25 -18.42 19.84 -28.25
CA LEU A 25 -17.64 19.40 -27.10
C LEU A 25 -16.81 18.17 -27.48
N THR A 26 -15.53 18.19 -27.11
CA THR A 26 -14.67 17.00 -27.19
C THR A 26 -14.56 16.39 -25.81
N VAL A 27 -14.76 15.08 -25.72
CA VAL A 27 -14.68 14.34 -24.44
C VAL A 27 -13.59 13.26 -24.55
N PRO A 28 -12.81 13.02 -23.48
CA PRO A 28 -11.81 11.95 -23.46
C PRO A 28 -12.43 10.57 -23.67
N ALA A 29 -11.75 9.69 -24.41
CA ALA A 29 -12.27 8.34 -24.69
C ALA A 29 -12.43 7.45 -23.45
N ILE A 30 -11.73 7.78 -22.36
CA ILE A 30 -11.77 7.07 -21.07
C ILE A 30 -13.01 7.38 -20.23
N TRP A 31 -13.82 8.36 -20.63
CA TRP A 31 -15.03 8.71 -19.89
C TRP A 31 -16.12 7.67 -20.08
N ASP A 32 -16.77 7.33 -18.97
CA ASP A 32 -17.97 6.50 -18.95
C ASP A 32 -19.20 7.30 -19.45
N ASP A 33 -20.29 6.59 -19.71
CA ASP A 33 -21.49 7.21 -20.28
C ASP A 33 -22.16 8.19 -19.30
N SER A 34 -21.93 8.01 -18.00
CA SER A 34 -22.37 8.95 -16.96
C SER A 34 -21.67 10.30 -17.09
N ALA A 35 -20.34 10.32 -17.20
CA ALA A 35 -19.57 11.55 -17.38
C ALA A 35 -19.89 12.24 -18.71
N LYS A 36 -20.14 11.49 -19.78
CA LYS A 36 -20.59 12.06 -21.07
C LYS A 36 -21.98 12.69 -20.97
N ASN A 37 -22.92 12.05 -20.27
CA ASN A 37 -24.25 12.61 -20.03
C ASN A 37 -24.21 13.90 -19.21
N PHE A 38 -23.36 13.96 -18.18
CA PHE A 38 -23.15 15.19 -17.41
C PHE A 38 -22.69 16.36 -18.30
N MET A 39 -21.74 16.10 -19.21
CA MET A 39 -21.24 17.12 -20.13
C MET A 39 -22.27 17.59 -21.17
N ARG A 40 -23.27 16.76 -21.47
CA ARG A 40 -24.42 17.16 -22.32
C ARG A 40 -25.39 18.09 -21.59
N LEU A 41 -25.57 17.91 -20.28
CA LEU A 41 -26.53 18.70 -19.49
C LEU A 41 -26.00 20.10 -19.14
N ALA A 42 -24.68 20.29 -19.09
CA ALA A 42 -24.09 21.57 -18.70
C ALA A 42 -24.49 22.76 -19.60
N PRO A 43 -24.47 22.65 -20.95
CA PRO A 43 -24.91 23.73 -21.82
C PRO A 43 -26.44 23.98 -21.79
N GLU A 44 -27.23 22.95 -21.50
CA GLU A 44 -28.69 23.07 -21.38
C GLU A 44 -29.08 23.93 -20.18
N GLN A 45 -28.39 23.75 -19.04
CA GLN A 45 -28.58 24.58 -17.86
C GLN A 45 -28.24 26.04 -18.15
N VAL A 46 -27.12 26.31 -18.84
CA VAL A 46 -26.70 27.68 -19.20
C VAL A 46 -27.73 28.40 -20.09
N ARG A 47 -28.39 27.69 -21.01
CA ARG A 47 -29.46 28.25 -21.85
C ARG A 47 -30.70 28.65 -21.06
N GLN A 48 -31.09 27.88 -20.04
CA GLN A 48 -32.26 28.20 -19.23
C GLN A 48 -32.09 29.53 -18.47
N TYR A 49 -30.86 29.87 -18.07
CA TYR A 49 -30.60 31.16 -17.42
C TYR A 49 -30.59 32.35 -18.39
N THR A 50 -30.32 32.12 -19.68
CA THR A 50 -30.26 33.22 -20.67
C THR A 50 -31.64 33.59 -21.22
N THR A 51 -32.61 32.68 -21.17
CA THR A 51 -33.97 32.89 -21.74
C THR A 51 -34.90 33.67 -20.80
N THR A 52 -34.58 33.77 -19.51
CA THR A 52 -35.50 34.29 -18.48
C THR A 52 -35.51 35.83 -18.32
N THR A 53 -34.70 36.57 -19.08
CA THR A 53 -34.54 38.03 -18.87
C THR A 53 -35.50 38.92 -19.69
N THR A 54 -36.52 38.38 -20.37
CA THR A 54 -37.45 39.25 -21.12
C THR A 54 -38.87 38.72 -21.14
N THR A 55 -39.58 38.68 -20.00
CA THR A 55 -41.00 39.06 -19.93
C THR A 55 -41.39 39.34 -18.47
N THR A 56 -41.98 40.51 -18.26
CA THR A 56 -42.51 41.08 -17.02
C THR A 56 -43.62 40.22 -16.38
N THR A 57 -43.80 40.40 -15.07
CA THR A 57 -45.07 40.33 -14.29
C THR A 57 -45.21 39.15 -13.32
N THR A 58 -44.99 39.45 -12.03
CA THR A 58 -45.70 39.01 -10.83
C THR A 58 -45.92 37.50 -10.62
N THR A 59 -45.36 36.96 -9.53
CA THR A 59 -46.05 36.36 -8.36
C THR A 59 -45.20 35.26 -7.72
N THR A 60 -45.02 35.35 -6.39
CA THR A 60 -44.55 34.32 -5.44
C THR A 60 -43.11 33.79 -5.58
N THR A 61 -42.20 34.43 -4.84
CA THR A 61 -40.86 33.89 -4.54
C THR A 61 -40.96 32.90 -3.38
N THR A 62 -40.99 31.60 -3.67
CA THR A 62 -40.58 30.56 -2.73
C THR A 62 -39.06 30.47 -2.76
N THR A 63 -38.43 30.82 -1.65
CA THR A 63 -37.01 30.63 -1.36
C THR A 63 -36.65 29.14 -1.43
N THR A 64 -35.66 28.78 -2.25
CA THR A 64 -34.84 27.56 -2.00
C THR A 64 -33.39 27.83 -2.38
N THR A 65 -32.57 27.97 -1.33
CA THR A 65 -31.12 28.11 -1.34
C THR A 65 -30.51 26.73 -1.64
N ASN A 66 -29.68 26.59 -2.69
CA ASN A 66 -28.89 25.37 -2.90
C ASN A 66 -27.41 25.64 -2.60
N ASN A 67 -27.00 25.26 -1.39
CA ASN A 67 -25.60 25.17 -0.95
C ASN A 67 -25.04 23.82 -1.42
N ASN A 68 -24.05 23.82 -2.32
CA ASN A 68 -23.26 22.62 -2.62
C ASN A 68 -21.94 22.67 -1.84
N ASN A 69 -21.97 22.16 -0.61
CA ASN A 69 -20.75 21.73 0.08
C ASN A 69 -20.30 20.42 -0.57
N ASN A 70 -19.19 20.44 -1.28
CA ASN A 70 -18.55 19.23 -1.79
C ASN A 70 -17.88 18.51 -0.60
N THR A 71 -18.65 17.68 0.10
CA THR A 71 -18.14 16.79 1.12
C THR A 71 -17.41 15.65 0.41
N ASN A 72 -16.08 15.61 0.54
CA ASN A 72 -15.28 14.42 0.27
C ASN A 72 -15.77 13.32 1.21
N ASN A 73 -16.78 12.58 0.77
CA ASN A 73 -17.36 11.47 1.49
C ASN A 73 -16.39 10.29 1.36
N THR A 74 -15.31 10.33 2.16
CA THR A 74 -14.49 9.14 2.36
C THR A 74 -15.38 8.13 3.08
N ASN A 75 -15.74 7.05 2.36
CA ASN A 75 -16.59 6.02 2.93
C ASN A 75 -15.98 5.55 4.26
N PRO A 76 -16.74 5.53 5.37
CA PRO A 76 -16.22 5.16 6.67
C PRO A 76 -15.60 3.75 6.66
N SER A 77 -16.12 2.85 5.79
CA SER A 77 -15.57 1.50 5.58
C SER A 77 -14.10 1.47 5.15
N THR A 78 -13.66 2.40 4.30
CA THR A 78 -12.26 2.50 3.87
C THR A 78 -11.32 2.91 5.01
N ILE A 79 -11.78 3.78 5.91
CA ILE A 79 -10.99 4.21 7.08
C ILE A 79 -10.81 3.05 8.05
N TYR A 80 -11.88 2.31 8.36
CA TYR A 80 -11.80 1.14 9.24
C TYR A 80 -10.87 0.05 8.67
N PHE A 81 -10.95 -0.22 7.37
CA PHE A 81 -10.07 -1.19 6.72
C PHE A 81 -8.59 -0.75 6.80
N THR A 82 -8.31 0.53 6.59
CA THR A 82 -6.95 1.07 6.67
C THR A 82 -6.39 0.98 8.09
N ILE A 83 -7.20 1.30 9.11
CA ILE A 83 -6.81 1.18 10.53
C ILE A 83 -6.56 -0.29 10.89
N LEU A 84 -7.41 -1.21 10.44
CA LEU A 84 -7.23 -2.65 10.67
C LEU A 84 -5.91 -3.16 10.06
N LEU A 85 -5.60 -2.76 8.82
CA LEU A 85 -4.35 -3.11 8.16
C LEU A 85 -3.14 -2.59 8.94
N LEU A 86 -3.19 -1.33 9.39
CA LEU A 86 -2.13 -0.72 10.19
C LEU A 86 -1.92 -1.47 11.52
N LEU A 87 -3.00 -1.88 12.18
CA LEU A 87 -2.94 -2.65 13.43
C LEU A 87 -2.27 -4.02 13.21
N ILE A 88 -2.62 -4.71 12.13
CA ILE A 88 -2.01 -6.00 11.76
C ILE A 88 -0.51 -5.83 11.48
N LEU A 89 -0.12 -4.76 10.79
CA LEU A 89 1.28 -4.46 10.51
C LEU A 89 2.08 -4.22 11.80
N ILE A 90 1.53 -3.43 12.72
CA ILE A 90 2.15 -3.17 14.04
C ILE A 90 2.30 -4.47 14.82
N LEU A 91 1.27 -5.31 14.84
CA LEU A 91 1.31 -6.61 15.51
C LEU A 91 2.41 -7.52 14.95
N GLN A 92 2.55 -7.59 13.62
CA GLN A 92 3.63 -8.35 13.00
C GLN A 92 5.02 -7.80 13.34
N LEU A 93 5.18 -6.47 13.39
CA LEU A 93 6.45 -5.86 13.79
C LEU A 93 6.84 -6.21 15.23
N ILE A 94 5.87 -6.17 16.15
CA ILE A 94 6.08 -6.55 17.56
C ILE A 94 6.46 -8.03 17.66
N LEU A 95 5.78 -8.90 16.91
CA LEU A 95 6.09 -10.32 16.87
C LEU A 95 7.52 -10.57 16.35
N LEU A 96 7.92 -9.90 15.27
CA LEU A 96 9.28 -9.99 14.73
C LEU A 96 10.32 -9.54 15.76
N LEU A 97 10.06 -8.44 16.46
CA LEU A 97 10.95 -7.93 17.50
C LEU A 97 11.08 -8.94 18.66
N LEU A 98 9.99 -9.57 19.07
CA LEU A 98 9.99 -10.60 20.11
C LEU A 98 10.83 -11.81 19.71
N VAL A 99 10.68 -12.28 18.46
CA VAL A 99 11.48 -13.39 17.92
C VAL A 99 12.96 -13.02 17.89
N LEU A 100 13.30 -11.80 17.46
CA LEU A 100 14.68 -11.31 17.45
C LEU A 100 15.27 -11.26 18.87
N LEU A 101 14.50 -10.78 19.84
CA LEU A 101 14.91 -10.74 21.24
C LEU A 101 15.16 -12.15 21.80
N LEU A 102 14.28 -13.11 21.50
CA LEU A 102 14.43 -14.50 21.89
C LEU A 102 15.71 -15.11 21.30
N LEU A 103 15.98 -14.85 20.02
CA LEU A 103 17.20 -15.31 19.35
C LEU A 103 18.46 -14.72 20.01
N LEU A 104 18.43 -13.43 20.35
CA LEU A 104 19.54 -12.77 21.04
C LEU A 104 19.78 -13.38 22.43
N LEU A 105 18.70 -13.64 23.18
CA LEU A 105 18.80 -14.29 24.49
C LEU A 105 19.40 -15.70 24.38
N LEU A 106 18.96 -16.47 23.38
CA LEU A 106 19.50 -17.79 23.11
C LEU A 106 20.99 -17.74 22.77
N LEU A 107 21.41 -16.77 21.96
CA LEU A 107 22.82 -16.57 21.60
C LEU A 107 23.67 -16.23 22.84
N LEU A 108 23.17 -15.35 23.71
CA LEU A 108 23.83 -15.01 24.97
C LEU A 108 23.96 -16.23 25.90
N LEU A 109 22.90 -17.04 25.99
CA LEU A 109 22.92 -18.26 26.80
C LEU A 109 23.94 -19.28 26.25
N LEU A 110 23.99 -19.44 24.93
CA LEU A 110 24.96 -20.30 24.27
C LEU A 110 26.40 -19.81 24.51
N GLN A 111 26.64 -18.51 24.45
CA GLN A 111 27.95 -17.92 24.74
C GLN A 111 28.38 -18.21 26.20
N ARG A 112 27.47 -18.04 27.16
CA ARG A 112 27.74 -18.35 28.58
C ARG A 112 28.05 -19.83 28.78
N LEU A 113 27.30 -20.71 28.11
CA LEU A 113 27.55 -22.16 28.15
C LEU A 113 28.92 -22.49 27.56
N LEU A 114 29.28 -21.92 26.41
CA LEU A 114 30.58 -22.14 25.77
C LEU A 114 31.74 -21.72 26.69
N PHE A 115 31.60 -20.59 27.38
CA PHE A 115 32.60 -20.09 28.32
C PHE A 115 32.84 -21.05 29.49
N ILE A 116 31.81 -21.79 29.94
CA ILE A 116 31.93 -22.79 31.01
C ILE A 116 32.46 -24.12 30.46
N LEU A 117 32.05 -24.50 29.25
CA LEU A 117 32.44 -25.77 28.63
C LEU A 117 33.91 -25.80 28.21
N LEU A 118 34.45 -24.67 27.73
CA LEU A 118 35.84 -24.56 27.27
C LEU A 118 36.88 -24.94 28.35
N PRO A 119 36.87 -24.38 29.58
CA PRO A 119 37.83 -24.77 30.62
C PRO A 119 37.61 -26.21 31.09
N LEU A 120 36.38 -26.71 31.07
CA LEU A 120 36.09 -28.11 31.39
C LEU A 120 36.73 -29.07 30.38
N LEU A 121 36.63 -28.75 29.08
CA LEU A 121 37.30 -29.51 28.02
C LEU A 121 38.83 -29.46 28.18
N LEU A 122 39.39 -28.27 28.47
CA LEU A 122 40.82 -28.09 28.71
C LEU A 122 41.30 -28.95 29.90
N LEU A 123 40.54 -28.97 30.99
CA LEU A 123 40.84 -29.79 32.17
C LEU A 123 40.84 -31.28 31.82
N GLN A 124 39.84 -31.73 31.04
CA GLN A 124 39.78 -33.11 30.58
C GLN A 124 41.00 -33.49 29.71
N LEU A 125 41.42 -32.58 28.82
CA LEU A 125 42.63 -32.78 28.00
C LEU A 125 43.89 -32.83 28.86
N LEU A 126 44.01 -31.96 29.86
CA LEU A 126 45.13 -31.96 30.79
C LEU A 126 45.21 -33.28 31.58
N LEU A 127 44.07 -33.77 32.07
CA LEU A 127 44.01 -35.04 32.79
C LEU A 127 44.42 -36.20 31.90
N LEU A 128 43.99 -36.21 30.64
CA LEU A 128 44.43 -37.20 29.65
C LEU A 128 45.94 -37.12 29.42
N LEU A 129 46.51 -35.92 29.34
CA LEU A 129 47.95 -35.73 29.17
C LEU A 129 48.73 -36.28 30.37
N VAL A 130 48.28 -36.00 31.59
CA VAL A 130 48.89 -36.54 32.82
C VAL A 130 48.79 -38.06 32.85
N TYR A 131 47.65 -38.63 32.48
CA TYR A 131 47.46 -40.07 32.38
C TYR A 131 48.43 -40.69 31.37
N TYR A 132 48.54 -40.11 30.17
CA TYR A 132 49.46 -40.58 29.14
C TYR A 132 50.93 -40.49 29.59
N TYR A 133 51.31 -39.39 30.24
CA TYR A 133 52.65 -39.22 30.79
C TYR A 133 52.96 -40.27 31.87
N SER A 134 52.01 -40.51 32.78
CA SER A 134 52.16 -41.55 33.83
C SER A 134 52.32 -42.94 33.22
N TYR A 135 51.53 -43.27 32.20
CA TYR A 135 51.64 -44.53 31.46
C TYR A 135 53.02 -44.67 30.79
N TYR A 136 53.52 -43.62 30.15
CA TYR A 136 54.84 -43.61 29.52
C TYR A 136 55.96 -43.84 30.54
N CYS A 137 55.93 -43.15 31.68
CA CYS A 137 56.91 -43.34 32.76
C CYS A 137 56.89 -44.78 33.31
N TYR A 138 55.70 -45.34 33.50
CA TYR A 138 55.55 -46.73 33.94
C TYR A 138 56.17 -47.71 32.95
N TYR A 139 55.88 -47.54 31.65
CA TYR A 139 56.44 -48.39 30.60
C TYR A 139 57.98 -48.27 30.52
N TYR A 140 58.50 -47.05 30.60
CA TYR A 140 59.95 -46.80 30.59
C TYR A 140 60.67 -47.44 31.78
N TYR A 141 60.08 -47.32 32.98
CA TYR A 141 60.60 -47.97 34.19
C TYR A 141 60.60 -49.50 34.03
N TYR A 142 59.50 -50.07 33.54
CA TYR A 142 59.42 -51.51 33.28
C TYR A 142 60.47 -51.98 32.28
N TYR A 143 60.68 -51.24 31.19
CA TYR A 143 61.70 -51.58 30.19
C TYR A 143 63.11 -51.64 30.80
N TYR A 144 63.49 -50.64 31.60
CA TYR A 144 64.81 -50.58 32.25
C TYR A 144 65.04 -51.60 33.37
N CYS A 145 63.98 -52.08 34.01
CA CYS A 145 64.12 -53.08 35.08
C CYS A 145 64.21 -54.52 34.57
N TYR A 146 63.69 -54.80 33.37
CA TYR A 146 63.58 -56.16 32.83
C TYR A 146 64.47 -56.46 31.62
N TYR A 147 65.01 -55.43 30.96
CA TYR A 147 66.01 -55.54 29.89
C TYR A 147 67.29 -54.80 30.27
#